data_AF-A0A3D9ZSS9-F1
#
_entry.id   AF-A0A3D9ZSS9-F1
#
_cell.length_a   1.000
_cell.length_b   1.000
_cell.length_c   1.000
_cell.angle_alpha   90.00
_cell.angle_beta   90.00
_cell.angle_gamma   90.00
#
_symmetry.space_group_name_H-M   'P 1'
#
loop_
_entity.id
_entity.type
_entity.pdbx_description
1 polymer ?
#
loop_
_entity_poly.entity_id
_entity_poly.type
_entity_poly.pdbx_seq_one_letter_code
_entity_poly.pdbx_strand_id
1 'polypeptide(L)'
;MISEQHVAESIRAAVDAIPVEPPPSGAVRARARVRRRNRRRVARMWPAAIATMAVFAIVMGATVALTVPRPTPGGTEFTPYRLPTYVAGASESATVSKDPPGRAIALFTRNGRKVVLATDGVSYRDLDPADQTDAALLSPDGLAVVLSDPTAVTGVVDVVDLRTGRVEHYPVDPTAALRPLAWSPDSRRVAFATQATPTDNGAGPAGVSVLDLETRDFVRVADSRPDTGRGRVLAAFTTWGASVLVSAGAEPGCTLRLYRLEQPAPADPVAVDGPVARCSEVATLGLRPSPEPDRPAVAGVPPMLLVVGEYLGNIRRLSFRGGSLGVRSAEPATIAFGPDDKVLGWDGSDALYVASTSEVTRRSVDGRSLTTMVRFPSGAVGGFQLAADLVPRSTPLDVDAALLPLSPLRTAAVILLVLGVAALVVLVVLLRRRRRAADR
;
A
#
# COMPACT_ATOMS: atom_id res chain seq x y z
N MET A 1 28.56 23.93 -1.96
CA MET A 1 27.53 24.09 -0.92
C MET A 1 27.73 25.44 -0.26
N ILE A 2 26.79 26.36 -0.38
CA ILE A 2 26.80 27.64 0.34
C ILE A 2 26.22 27.35 1.72
N SER A 3 26.95 27.64 2.80
CA SER A 3 26.48 27.35 4.16
C SER A 3 25.33 28.30 4.55
N GLU A 4 24.39 27.84 5.37
CA GLU A 4 23.28 28.66 5.88
C GLU A 4 23.76 29.93 6.59
N GLN A 5 24.96 29.90 7.19
CA GLN A 5 25.60 31.07 7.77
C GLN A 5 25.86 32.17 6.74
N HIS A 6 26.24 31.81 5.52
CA HIS A 6 26.53 32.78 4.46
C HIS A 6 25.25 33.47 3.96
N VAL A 7 24.12 32.75 3.95
CA VAL A 7 22.80 33.31 3.59
C VAL A 7 22.32 34.28 4.69
N ALA A 8 22.48 33.91 5.96
CA ALA A 8 22.08 34.75 7.08
C ALA A 8 22.90 36.06 7.18
N GLU A 9 24.20 36.01 6.89
CA GLU A 9 25.06 37.20 6.82
C GLU A 9 24.70 38.09 5.63
N SER A 10 24.41 37.49 4.47
CA SER A 10 24.01 38.25 3.27
C SER A 10 22.70 39.02 3.49
N ILE A 11 21.73 38.43 4.20
CA ILE A 11 20.46 39.09 4.53
C ILE A 11 20.67 40.25 5.51
N ARG A 12 21.50 40.07 6.56
CA ARG A 12 21.80 41.17 7.50
C ARG A 12 22.49 42.33 6.80
N ALA A 13 23.51 42.03 5.98
CA ALA A 13 24.21 43.05 5.22
C ALA A 13 23.28 43.81 4.25
N ALA A 14 22.32 43.12 3.63
CA ALA A 14 21.34 43.75 2.74
C ALA A 14 20.31 44.62 3.50
N VAL A 15 19.92 44.23 4.71
CA VAL A 15 18.97 45.01 5.54
C VAL A 15 19.64 46.26 6.09
N ASP A 16 20.89 46.17 6.55
CA ASP A 16 21.64 47.30 7.11
C ASP A 16 22.06 48.32 6.05
N ALA A 17 22.14 47.90 4.77
CA ALA A 17 22.48 48.77 3.65
C ALA A 17 21.32 49.67 3.17
N ILE A 18 20.10 49.51 3.71
CA ILE A 18 18.96 50.36 3.34
C ILE A 18 19.03 51.66 4.15
N PRO A 19 19.35 52.82 3.55
CA PRO A 19 19.35 54.09 4.26
C PRO A 19 17.91 54.45 4.63
N VAL A 20 17.56 54.26 5.91
CA VAL A 20 16.25 54.69 6.43
C VAL A 20 16.35 56.15 6.83
N GLU A 21 15.72 57.01 6.03
CA GLU A 21 15.62 58.43 6.35
C GLU A 21 14.80 58.62 7.64
N PRO A 22 15.35 59.29 8.68
CA PRO A 22 14.67 59.42 9.95
C PRO A 22 13.38 60.24 9.75
N PRO A 23 12.23 59.76 10.25
CA PRO A 23 10.96 60.44 10.03
C PRO A 23 11.01 61.86 10.62
N PRO A 24 10.41 62.85 9.93
CA PRO A 24 10.44 64.24 10.39
C PRO A 24 9.86 64.35 11.81
N SER A 25 10.60 65.04 12.68
CA SER A 25 10.37 65.10 14.13
C SER A 25 8.96 65.60 14.53
N GLY A 26 8.26 66.30 13.63
CA GLY A 26 6.86 66.70 13.79
C GLY A 26 5.85 65.54 13.72
N ALA A 27 6.09 64.52 12.87
CA ALA A 27 5.18 63.39 12.69
C ALA A 27 5.15 62.45 13.91
N VAL A 28 6.28 62.35 14.62
CA VAL A 28 6.41 61.54 15.84
C VAL A 28 5.59 62.13 16.99
N ARG A 29 5.58 63.46 17.15
CA ARG A 29 4.80 64.14 18.19
C ARG A 29 3.30 64.14 17.91
N ALA A 30 2.89 64.22 16.64
CA ALA A 30 1.48 64.11 16.23
C ALA A 30 0.91 62.69 16.47
N ARG A 31 1.67 61.64 16.11
CA ARG A 31 1.26 60.23 16.36
C ARG A 31 1.18 59.91 17.86
N ALA A 32 2.06 60.46 18.69
CA ALA A 32 2.04 60.23 20.14
C ALA A 32 0.76 60.75 20.82
N ARG A 33 0.20 61.88 20.36
CA ARG A 33 -1.03 62.46 20.91
C ARG A 33 -2.29 61.70 20.50
N VAL A 34 -2.37 61.22 19.25
CA VAL A 34 -3.49 60.37 18.79
C VAL A 34 -3.51 59.02 19.52
N ARG A 35 -2.35 58.44 19.83
CA ARG A 35 -2.23 57.16 20.55
C ARG A 35 -2.74 57.23 22.00
N ARG A 36 -2.55 58.37 22.70
CA ARG A 36 -3.04 58.56 24.08
C ARG A 36 -4.56 58.66 24.19
N ARG A 37 -5.23 59.29 23.22
CA ARG A 37 -6.69 59.44 23.23
C ARG A 37 -7.41 58.12 22.89
N ASN A 38 -6.83 57.29 22.02
CA ASN A 38 -7.39 55.97 21.69
C ASN A 38 -7.12 54.90 22.77
N ARG A 39 -6.00 54.96 23.51
CA ARG A 39 -5.73 54.00 24.60
C ARG A 39 -6.82 53.94 25.67
N ARG A 40 -7.48 55.06 25.99
CA ARG A 40 -8.58 55.08 26.99
C ARG A 40 -9.88 54.44 26.48
N ARG A 41 -10.19 54.52 25.18
CA ARG A 41 -11.35 53.82 24.59
C ARG A 41 -11.07 52.34 24.38
N VAL A 42 -9.85 52.00 23.99
CA VAL A 42 -9.40 50.62 23.75
C VAL A 42 -9.31 49.83 25.07
N ALA A 43 -8.82 50.44 26.16
CA ALA A 43 -8.75 49.79 27.47
C ALA A 43 -10.12 49.39 28.06
N ARG A 44 -11.21 50.07 27.68
CA ARG A 44 -12.58 49.68 28.10
C ARG A 44 -13.20 48.55 27.26
N MET A 45 -12.72 48.31 26.04
CA MET A 45 -13.27 47.26 25.17
C MET A 45 -12.45 45.95 25.18
N TRP A 46 -11.19 46.00 25.61
CA TRP A 46 -10.31 44.83 25.67
C TRP A 46 -10.80 43.64 26.51
N PRO A 47 -11.46 43.81 27.67
CA PRO A 47 -11.89 42.66 28.48
C PRO A 47 -12.94 41.80 27.76
N ALA A 48 -13.77 42.43 26.92
CA ALA A 48 -14.80 41.74 26.16
C ALA A 48 -14.20 40.89 25.04
N ALA A 49 -13.27 41.46 24.27
CA ALA A 49 -12.65 40.77 23.14
C ALA A 49 -11.76 39.60 23.57
N ILE A 50 -11.04 39.73 24.69
CA ILE A 50 -10.21 38.65 25.23
C ILE A 50 -11.08 37.47 25.70
N ALA A 51 -12.23 37.74 26.34
CA ALA A 51 -13.15 36.69 26.75
C ALA A 51 -13.74 35.91 25.56
N THR A 52 -14.13 36.61 24.48
CA THR A 52 -14.64 35.93 23.27
C THR A 52 -13.58 35.08 22.58
N MET A 53 -12.34 35.59 22.48
CA MET A 53 -11.20 34.84 21.92
C MET A 53 -10.87 33.60 22.75
N ALA A 54 -10.92 33.69 24.08
CA ALA A 54 -10.66 32.55 24.97
C ALA A 54 -11.73 31.45 24.82
N VAL A 55 -13.01 31.82 24.75
CA VAL A 55 -14.10 30.86 24.50
C VAL A 55 -13.94 30.20 23.13
N PHE A 56 -13.61 30.98 22.09
CA PHE A 56 -13.39 30.44 20.75
C PHE A 56 -12.20 29.47 20.70
N ALA A 57 -11.10 29.80 21.39
CA ALA A 57 -9.93 28.93 21.50
C ALA A 57 -10.21 27.64 22.30
N ILE A 58 -10.99 27.71 23.38
CA ILE A 58 -11.39 26.53 24.16
C ILE A 58 -12.33 25.63 23.36
N VAL A 59 -13.29 26.22 22.64
CA VAL A 59 -14.21 25.47 21.77
C VAL A 59 -13.44 24.79 20.63
N MET A 60 -12.56 25.51 19.93
CA MET A 60 -11.71 24.94 18.88
C MET A 60 -10.77 23.86 19.42
N GLY A 61 -10.18 24.07 20.61
CA GLY A 61 -9.33 23.07 21.26
C GLY A 61 -10.10 21.81 21.65
N ALA A 62 -11.33 21.96 22.17
CA ALA A 62 -12.18 20.84 22.57
C ALA A 62 -12.72 20.05 21.37
N THR A 63 -13.09 20.71 20.26
CA THR A 63 -13.54 20.00 19.05
C THR A 63 -12.41 19.26 18.34
N VAL A 64 -11.19 19.79 18.35
CA VAL A 64 -10.01 19.11 17.78
C VAL A 64 -9.54 17.95 18.68
N ALA A 65 -9.60 18.10 20.01
CA ALA A 65 -9.16 17.04 20.93
C ALA A 65 -10.12 15.84 21.02
N LEU A 66 -11.40 15.99 20.64
CA LEU A 66 -12.42 14.95 20.79
C LEU A 66 -12.57 14.01 19.57
N THR A 67 -11.78 14.15 18.50
CA THR A 67 -12.11 13.50 17.21
C THR A 67 -11.09 12.52 16.65
N VAL A 68 -9.91 12.38 17.24
CA VAL A 68 -9.00 11.29 16.86
C VAL A 68 -9.03 10.25 17.96
N PRO A 69 -9.80 9.13 17.82
CA PRO A 69 -9.61 8.00 18.70
C PRO A 69 -8.13 7.62 18.62
N ARG A 70 -7.38 7.90 19.68
CA ARG A 70 -6.05 7.35 19.81
C ARG A 70 -6.24 5.84 19.86
N PRO A 71 -5.61 5.06 18.96
CA PRO A 71 -5.71 3.62 19.03
C PRO A 71 -5.25 3.20 20.42
N THR A 72 -6.15 2.60 21.19
CA THR A 72 -5.85 2.10 22.53
C THR A 72 -4.83 0.97 22.35
N PRO A 73 -3.59 1.09 22.86
CA PRO A 73 -2.63 0.01 22.76
C PRO A 73 -3.19 -1.20 23.51
N GLY A 74 -3.56 -2.27 22.77
CA GLY A 74 -4.01 -3.53 23.36
C GLY A 74 -5.49 -3.91 23.15
N GLY A 75 -6.29 -3.09 22.47
CA GLY A 75 -7.61 -3.52 22.00
C GLY A 75 -7.46 -4.46 20.81
N THR A 76 -7.75 -5.76 20.97
CA THR A 76 -7.91 -6.73 19.87
C THR A 76 -9.22 -6.48 19.11
N GLU A 77 -9.50 -5.22 18.77
CA GLU A 77 -10.59 -4.87 17.89
C GLU A 77 -10.11 -5.25 16.49
N PHE A 78 -10.74 -6.28 15.91
CA PHE A 78 -10.56 -6.65 14.51
C PHE A 78 -11.10 -5.50 13.67
N THR A 79 -10.32 -4.43 13.52
CA THR A 79 -10.65 -3.37 12.57
C THR A 79 -10.64 -4.04 11.20
N PRO A 80 -11.80 -4.16 10.52
CA PRO A 80 -11.83 -4.78 9.20
C PRO A 80 -10.88 -3.99 8.30
N TYR A 81 -10.07 -4.71 7.52
CA TYR A 81 -9.16 -4.06 6.59
C TYR A 81 -9.99 -3.28 5.57
N ARG A 82 -9.61 -2.04 5.31
CA ARG A 82 -10.37 -1.16 4.41
C ARG A 82 -9.62 -1.01 3.12
N LEU A 83 -10.33 -1.20 2.02
CA LEU A 83 -9.79 -0.99 0.70
C LEU A 83 -10.59 0.15 0.06
N PRO A 84 -9.97 1.29 -0.28
CA PRO A 84 -10.71 2.42 -0.80
C PRO A 84 -11.28 2.09 -2.18
N THR A 85 -12.51 2.51 -2.43
CA THR A 85 -13.14 2.39 -3.75
C THR A 85 -12.38 3.21 -4.80
N TYR A 86 -11.65 4.25 -4.38
CA TYR A 86 -10.81 5.09 -5.24
C TYR A 86 -9.43 5.30 -4.62
N VAL A 87 -8.38 4.98 -5.36
CA VAL A 87 -7.00 5.33 -4.96
C VAL A 87 -6.74 6.81 -5.22
N ALA A 88 -6.27 7.52 -4.21
CA ALA A 88 -5.95 8.94 -4.32
C ALA A 88 -4.79 9.18 -5.30
N GLY A 89 -5.07 9.95 -6.37
CA GLY A 89 -4.12 10.18 -7.47
C GLY A 89 -2.92 11.07 -7.09
N ALA A 90 -3.10 12.04 -6.19
CA ALA A 90 -2.02 12.92 -5.73
C ALA A 90 -2.25 13.31 -4.27
N SER A 91 -1.50 12.68 -3.37
CA SER A 91 -1.44 13.10 -1.97
C SER A 91 0.02 13.03 -1.55
N GLU A 92 0.51 14.10 -0.93
CA GLU A 92 1.80 14.06 -0.26
C GLU A 92 1.74 12.95 0.79
N SER A 93 2.79 12.13 0.79
CA SER A 93 2.87 10.93 1.59
C SER A 93 4.21 10.94 2.31
N ALA A 94 4.20 10.62 3.59
CA ALA A 94 5.43 10.36 4.32
C ALA A 94 6.07 9.05 3.81
N THR A 95 7.38 8.93 3.97
CA THR A 95 8.07 7.68 3.62
C THR A 95 7.88 6.62 4.71
N VAL A 96 7.99 5.35 4.34
CA VAL A 96 7.86 4.22 5.27
C VAL A 96 8.85 4.30 6.45
N SER A 97 10.10 4.72 6.22
CA SER A 97 11.06 4.90 7.33
C SER A 97 10.68 5.99 8.33
N LYS A 98 9.93 7.02 7.90
CA LYS A 98 9.53 8.16 8.75
C LYS A 98 8.22 7.93 9.48
N ASP A 99 7.28 7.28 8.83
CA ASP A 99 5.94 7.05 9.35
C ASP A 99 5.41 5.68 8.87
N PRO A 100 5.88 4.58 9.48
CA PRO A 100 5.59 3.24 9.02
C PRO A 100 4.08 2.94 9.08
N PRO A 101 3.50 2.32 8.03
CA PRO A 101 2.06 2.07 7.96
C PRO A 101 1.57 0.95 8.89
N GLY A 102 2.47 0.21 9.54
CA GLY A 102 2.14 -0.97 10.33
C GLY A 102 1.96 -2.20 9.45
N ARG A 103 0.85 -2.21 8.71
CA ARG A 103 0.47 -3.26 7.76
C ARG A 103 -0.15 -2.62 6.52
N ALA A 104 0.28 -3.06 5.33
CA ALA A 104 -0.24 -2.61 4.05
C ALA A 104 -1.17 -3.64 3.41
N ILE A 105 -2.25 -3.18 2.77
CA ILE A 105 -3.15 -4.00 1.97
C ILE A 105 -2.78 -4.02 0.49
N ALA A 106 -2.06 -2.99 0.00
CA ALA A 106 -1.64 -2.93 -1.39
C ALA A 106 -0.26 -2.28 -1.55
N LEU A 107 0.42 -2.64 -2.64
CA LEU A 107 1.64 -2.03 -3.15
C LEU A 107 1.42 -1.67 -4.62
N PHE A 108 1.82 -0.48 -5.03
CA PHE A 108 1.72 -0.06 -6.43
C PHE A 108 2.72 1.03 -6.76
N THR A 109 2.94 1.26 -8.06
CA THR A 109 3.75 2.35 -8.58
C THR A 109 2.84 3.52 -8.95
N ARG A 110 3.14 4.72 -8.44
CA ARG A 110 2.48 5.99 -8.76
C ARG A 110 3.53 7.03 -9.13
N ASN A 111 3.44 7.58 -10.34
CA ASN A 111 4.44 8.54 -10.87
C ASN A 111 5.90 8.03 -10.74
N GLY A 112 6.11 6.75 -11.04
CA GLY A 112 7.42 6.08 -10.91
C GLY A 112 7.82 5.72 -9.48
N ARG A 113 7.03 6.07 -8.46
CA ARG A 113 7.32 5.79 -7.05
C ARG A 113 6.50 4.62 -6.53
N LYS A 114 7.12 3.68 -5.83
CA LYS A 114 6.48 2.62 -5.07
C LYS A 114 5.79 3.21 -3.85
N VAL A 115 4.52 2.86 -3.69
CA VAL A 115 3.63 3.33 -2.63
C VAL A 115 2.94 2.12 -2.02
N VAL A 116 2.91 2.05 -0.70
CA VAL A 116 2.08 1.12 0.04
C VAL A 116 0.83 1.81 0.58
N LEU A 117 -0.29 1.13 0.48
CA LEU A 117 -1.57 1.54 1.08
C LEU A 117 -1.75 0.77 2.37
N ALA A 118 -1.84 1.48 3.50
CA ALA A 118 -2.10 0.88 4.79
C ALA A 118 -3.48 0.23 4.87
N THR A 119 -3.65 -0.66 5.85
CA THR A 119 -4.92 -1.38 6.07
C THR A 119 -6.10 -0.50 6.53
N ASP A 120 -5.87 0.76 6.87
CA ASP A 120 -6.92 1.74 7.15
C ASP A 120 -7.63 2.26 5.88
N GLY A 121 -7.07 1.95 4.69
CA GLY A 121 -7.60 2.32 3.38
C GLY A 121 -7.41 3.79 3.00
N VAL A 122 -6.73 4.59 3.82
CA VAL A 122 -6.58 6.05 3.61
C VAL A 122 -5.14 6.54 3.81
N SER A 123 -4.30 5.76 4.48
CA SER A 123 -2.89 6.09 4.69
C SER A 123 -2.03 5.51 3.57
N TYR A 124 -1.44 6.40 2.77
CA TYR A 124 -0.45 6.05 1.76
C TYR A 124 0.94 6.34 2.33
N ARG A 125 1.91 5.44 2.09
CA ARG A 125 3.33 5.65 2.42
C ARG A 125 4.18 5.37 1.19
N ASP A 126 5.03 6.32 0.82
CA ASP A 126 6.01 6.09 -0.22
C ASP A 126 7.13 5.19 0.34
N LEU A 127 7.65 4.25 -0.44
CA LEU A 127 8.92 3.63 -0.09
C LEU A 127 10.03 4.70 -0.16
N ASP A 128 11.09 4.55 0.64
CA ASP A 128 12.14 5.56 0.69
C ASP A 128 12.83 5.73 -0.67
N PRO A 129 13.40 6.92 -1.01
CA PRO A 129 13.99 7.15 -2.32
C PRO A 129 15.09 6.16 -2.72
N ALA A 130 15.88 5.68 -1.76
CA ALA A 130 16.88 4.64 -1.97
C ALA A 130 16.24 3.28 -2.34
N ASP A 131 14.99 3.09 -1.93
CA ASP A 131 14.19 1.88 -2.07
C ASP A 131 13.25 1.93 -3.29
N GLN A 132 13.37 2.96 -4.13
CA GLN A 132 12.57 3.13 -5.35
C GLN A 132 13.07 2.26 -6.52
N THR A 133 13.86 1.21 -6.22
CA THR A 133 14.35 0.25 -7.21
C THR A 133 13.20 -0.37 -8.00
N ASP A 134 13.49 -0.80 -9.23
CA ASP A 134 12.46 -1.16 -10.21
C ASP A 134 11.52 -2.30 -9.75
N ALA A 135 12.05 -3.29 -9.01
CA ALA A 135 11.27 -4.44 -8.56
C ALA A 135 10.99 -4.40 -7.05
N ALA A 136 9.71 -4.55 -6.70
CA ALA A 136 9.24 -4.61 -5.33
C ALA A 136 8.10 -5.63 -5.23
N LEU A 137 8.02 -6.34 -4.11
CA LEU A 137 6.97 -7.34 -3.88
C LEU A 137 6.49 -7.30 -2.41
N LEU A 138 5.20 -7.00 -2.22
CA LEU A 138 4.52 -7.00 -0.92
C LEU A 138 4.25 -8.43 -0.44
N SER A 139 4.51 -8.70 0.83
CA SER A 139 4.22 -9.99 1.47
C SER A 139 2.70 -10.25 1.56
N PRO A 140 2.24 -11.52 1.53
CA PRO A 140 0.82 -11.86 1.63
C PRO A 140 0.13 -11.30 2.87
N ASP A 141 0.84 -11.28 4.00
CA ASP A 141 0.39 -10.69 5.25
C ASP A 141 0.51 -9.15 5.27
N GLY A 142 1.19 -8.55 4.30
CA GLY A 142 1.32 -7.10 4.20
C GLY A 142 2.19 -6.45 5.28
N LEU A 143 3.08 -7.22 5.93
CA LEU A 143 4.03 -6.72 6.92
C LEU A 143 5.40 -6.39 6.32
N ALA A 144 5.73 -6.90 5.14
CA ALA A 144 7.05 -6.72 4.55
C ALA A 144 6.97 -6.40 3.05
N VAL A 145 7.96 -5.66 2.56
CA VAL A 145 8.20 -5.47 1.12
C VAL A 145 9.63 -5.91 0.80
N VAL A 146 9.76 -6.86 -0.12
CA VAL A 146 11.07 -7.20 -0.70
C VAL A 146 11.38 -6.21 -1.82
N LEU A 147 12.62 -5.74 -1.85
CA LEU A 147 13.17 -4.85 -2.84
C LEU A 147 14.33 -5.51 -3.56
N SER A 148 14.41 -5.30 -4.87
CA SER A 148 15.61 -5.66 -5.62
C SER A 148 15.79 -4.78 -6.85
N ASP A 149 17.04 -4.66 -7.27
CA ASP A 149 17.41 -4.06 -8.54
C ASP A 149 17.76 -5.16 -9.56
N PRO A 150 16.87 -5.46 -10.53
CA PRO A 150 17.17 -6.44 -11.57
C PRO A 150 18.21 -5.95 -12.59
N THR A 151 18.61 -4.67 -12.53
CA THR A 151 19.59 -4.05 -13.45
C THR A 151 21.02 -4.06 -12.89
N ALA A 152 21.21 -4.52 -11.65
CA ALA A 152 22.50 -4.65 -11.01
C ALA A 152 22.69 -6.04 -10.39
N VAL A 153 23.93 -6.53 -10.37
CA VAL A 153 24.29 -7.72 -9.60
C VAL A 153 24.50 -7.29 -8.15
N THR A 154 23.84 -7.97 -7.22
CA THR A 154 23.92 -7.68 -5.78
C THR A 154 24.24 -8.94 -4.98
N GLY A 155 24.91 -8.76 -3.84
CA GLY A 155 25.10 -9.79 -2.83
C GLY A 155 24.14 -9.66 -1.65
N VAL A 156 23.12 -8.80 -1.78
CA VAL A 156 22.10 -8.58 -0.74
C VAL A 156 20.71 -8.42 -1.34
N VAL A 157 19.70 -8.88 -0.61
CA VAL A 157 18.27 -8.55 -0.78
C VAL A 157 17.84 -7.66 0.38
N ASP A 158 17.12 -6.60 0.05
CA ASP A 158 16.57 -5.68 1.04
C ASP A 158 15.10 -6.04 1.32
N VAL A 159 14.77 -6.12 2.60
CA VAL A 159 13.40 -6.38 3.08
C VAL A 159 13.00 -5.27 4.04
N VAL A 160 11.97 -4.51 3.65
CA VAL A 160 11.43 -3.42 4.46
C VAL A 160 10.36 -3.97 5.40
N ASP A 161 10.57 -3.86 6.71
CA ASP A 161 9.54 -4.11 7.72
C ASP A 161 8.60 -2.91 7.79
N LEU A 162 7.35 -3.10 7.36
CA LEU A 162 6.33 -2.05 7.31
C LEU A 162 5.81 -1.63 8.69
N ARG A 163 6.15 -2.37 9.77
CA ARG A 163 5.81 -2.00 11.14
C ARG A 163 6.77 -0.98 11.71
N THR A 164 8.05 -1.14 11.40
CA THR A 164 9.13 -0.34 11.99
C THR A 164 9.74 0.64 11.01
N GLY A 165 9.50 0.46 9.71
CA GLY A 165 10.14 1.22 8.63
C GLY A 165 11.62 0.88 8.45
N ARG A 166 12.09 -0.20 9.07
CA ARG A 166 13.49 -0.63 9.00
C ARG A 166 13.73 -1.52 7.80
N VAL A 167 14.90 -1.38 7.19
CA VAL A 167 15.39 -2.26 6.13
C VAL A 167 16.29 -3.33 6.76
N GLU A 168 16.00 -4.58 6.45
CA GLU A 168 16.84 -5.73 6.78
C GLU A 168 17.56 -6.22 5.52
N HIS A 169 18.85 -6.52 5.65
CA HIS A 169 19.70 -6.98 4.56
C HIS A 169 19.93 -8.49 4.67
N TYR A 170 19.56 -9.22 3.63
CA TYR A 170 19.71 -10.67 3.54
C TYR A 170 20.84 -11.02 2.55
N PRO A 171 21.89 -11.74 2.96
CA PRO A 171 23.01 -12.06 2.08
C PRO A 171 22.59 -13.00 0.95
N VAL A 172 23.23 -12.83 -0.20
CA VAL A 172 23.02 -13.62 -1.42
C VAL A 172 24.37 -14.09 -1.94
N ASP A 173 24.53 -15.42 -2.06
CA ASP A 173 25.73 -16.06 -2.58
C ASP A 173 25.34 -17.19 -3.56
N PRO A 174 25.84 -17.19 -4.82
CA PRO A 174 26.65 -16.13 -5.45
C PRO A 174 25.86 -14.85 -5.68
N THR A 175 26.56 -13.73 -5.82
CA THR A 175 25.95 -12.45 -6.21
C THR A 175 25.22 -12.62 -7.55
N ALA A 176 24.04 -11.99 -7.66
CA ALA A 176 23.17 -12.14 -8.83
C ALA A 176 22.32 -10.88 -9.05
N ALA A 177 21.85 -10.68 -10.29
CA ALA A 177 20.74 -9.79 -10.54
C ALA A 177 19.44 -10.50 -10.15
N LEU A 178 18.62 -9.82 -9.34
CA LEU A 178 17.47 -10.43 -8.65
C LEU A 178 16.18 -9.75 -9.07
N ARG A 179 15.16 -10.55 -9.37
CA ARG A 179 13.78 -10.07 -9.53
C ARG A 179 12.84 -10.94 -8.68
N PRO A 180 12.14 -10.39 -7.68
CA PRO A 180 11.15 -11.15 -6.92
C PRO A 180 10.04 -11.63 -7.85
N LEU A 181 9.67 -12.90 -7.71
CA LEU A 181 8.64 -13.57 -8.50
C LEU A 181 7.39 -13.84 -7.67
N ALA A 182 7.57 -14.37 -6.47
CA ALA A 182 6.47 -14.75 -5.59
C ALA A 182 6.90 -14.81 -4.13
N TRP A 183 5.94 -14.58 -3.24
CA TRP A 183 6.05 -14.93 -1.82
C TRP A 183 5.41 -16.30 -1.56
N SER A 184 5.93 -17.01 -0.56
CA SER A 184 5.18 -18.13 0.03
C SER A 184 3.97 -17.61 0.79
N PRO A 185 2.87 -18.38 0.88
CA PRO A 185 1.64 -17.93 1.54
C PRO A 185 1.80 -17.57 3.02
N ASP A 186 2.81 -18.10 3.70
CA ASP A 186 3.14 -17.82 5.09
C ASP A 186 4.05 -16.58 5.29
N SER A 187 4.32 -15.81 4.23
CA SER A 187 5.23 -14.65 4.24
C SER A 187 6.66 -14.97 4.69
N ARG A 188 7.09 -16.23 4.69
CA ARG A 188 8.43 -16.62 5.16
C ARG A 188 9.47 -16.71 4.04
N ARG A 189 9.06 -17.02 2.82
CA ARG A 189 9.96 -17.31 1.70
C ARG A 189 9.64 -16.46 0.48
N VAL A 190 10.67 -16.17 -0.30
CA VAL A 190 10.58 -15.36 -1.51
C VAL A 190 11.31 -16.08 -2.65
N ALA A 191 10.61 -16.32 -3.75
CA ALA A 191 11.21 -16.84 -4.96
C ALA A 191 11.71 -15.69 -5.83
N PHE A 192 12.92 -15.81 -6.36
CA PHE A 192 13.57 -14.84 -7.25
C PHE A 192 13.91 -15.49 -8.58
N ALA A 193 13.74 -14.73 -9.66
CA ALA A 193 14.50 -14.97 -10.88
C ALA A 193 15.92 -14.46 -10.63
N THR A 194 16.91 -15.32 -10.86
CA THR A 194 18.33 -15.02 -10.62
C THR A 194 19.12 -15.10 -11.91
N GLN A 195 19.90 -14.07 -12.21
CA GLN A 195 20.76 -14.02 -13.38
C GLN A 195 22.19 -13.66 -12.97
N ALA A 196 23.17 -14.32 -13.59
CA ALA A 196 24.59 -14.00 -13.35
C ALA A 196 24.99 -12.63 -13.93
N THR A 197 24.27 -12.18 -14.97
CA THR A 197 24.46 -10.88 -15.61
C THR A 197 23.15 -10.11 -15.58
N PRO A 198 23.15 -8.80 -15.29
CA PRO A 198 21.95 -7.99 -15.39
C PRO A 198 21.39 -7.98 -16.80
N THR A 199 20.08 -7.86 -16.93
CA THR A 199 19.42 -7.70 -18.23
C THR A 199 18.42 -6.55 -18.18
N ASP A 200 18.35 -5.80 -19.28
CA ASP A 200 17.38 -4.73 -19.42
C ASP A 200 15.97 -5.34 -19.29
N ASN A 201 15.24 -4.96 -18.24
CA ASN A 201 13.90 -5.45 -17.88
C ASN A 201 13.84 -6.92 -17.39
N GLY A 202 14.96 -7.51 -16.98
CA GLY A 202 15.01 -8.89 -16.48
C GLY A 202 14.66 -9.94 -17.54
N ALA A 203 14.86 -9.62 -18.82
CA ALA A 203 14.67 -10.54 -19.93
C ALA A 203 15.98 -11.28 -20.24
N GLY A 204 16.04 -12.57 -19.89
CA GLY A 204 17.22 -13.40 -20.15
C GLY A 204 17.15 -14.73 -19.41
N PRO A 205 18.12 -15.63 -19.65
CA PRO A 205 18.16 -16.94 -19.01
C PRO A 205 18.31 -16.77 -17.49
N ALA A 206 17.21 -16.96 -16.77
CA ALA A 206 17.18 -16.86 -15.32
C ALA A 206 17.07 -18.25 -14.70
N GLY A 207 17.81 -18.47 -13.62
CA GLY A 207 17.50 -19.52 -12.66
C GLY A 207 16.38 -19.08 -11.74
N VAL A 208 15.94 -19.97 -10.86
CA VAL A 208 15.12 -19.61 -9.70
C VAL A 208 15.87 -19.94 -8.42
N SER A 209 15.90 -18.98 -7.51
CA SER A 209 16.34 -19.18 -6.14
C SER A 209 15.22 -18.83 -5.17
N VAL A 210 15.31 -19.36 -3.95
CA VAL A 210 14.39 -19.07 -2.86
C VAL A 210 15.19 -18.54 -1.68
N LEU A 211 14.78 -17.38 -1.16
CA LEU A 211 15.23 -16.85 0.12
C LEU A 211 14.26 -17.30 1.21
N ASP A 212 14.76 -17.90 2.29
CA ASP A 212 14.01 -18.11 3.54
C ASP A 212 14.39 -17.02 4.54
N LEU A 213 13.44 -16.17 4.94
CA LEU A 213 13.71 -15.02 5.81
C LEU A 213 14.03 -15.43 7.24
N GLU A 214 13.58 -16.60 7.68
CA GLU A 214 13.82 -17.07 9.04
C GLU A 214 15.23 -17.65 9.16
N THR A 215 15.62 -18.55 8.24
CA THR A 215 16.94 -19.17 8.26
C THR A 215 18.03 -18.32 7.60
N ARG A 216 17.62 -17.33 6.78
CA ARG A 216 18.48 -16.51 5.91
C ARG A 216 19.19 -17.30 4.81
N ASP A 217 18.70 -18.50 4.52
CA ASP A 217 19.25 -19.31 3.44
C ASP A 217 18.76 -18.82 2.09
N PHE A 218 19.68 -18.69 1.14
CA PHE A 218 19.39 -18.38 -0.25
C PHE A 218 19.76 -19.59 -1.12
N VAL A 219 18.75 -20.37 -1.52
CA VAL A 219 18.95 -21.66 -2.19
C VAL A 219 18.53 -21.58 -3.64
N ARG A 220 19.42 -21.95 -4.56
CA ARG A 220 19.06 -22.15 -5.97
C ARG A 220 18.22 -23.42 -6.11
N VAL A 221 17.01 -23.27 -6.65
CA VAL A 221 16.07 -24.39 -6.86
C VAL A 221 15.96 -24.77 -8.33
N ALA A 222 16.27 -23.87 -9.26
CA ALA A 222 16.31 -24.16 -10.68
C ALA A 222 17.49 -23.46 -11.34
N ASP A 223 18.26 -24.19 -12.14
CA ASP A 223 19.37 -23.61 -12.89
C ASP A 223 18.91 -22.68 -14.00
N SER A 224 19.74 -21.68 -14.31
CA SER A 224 19.54 -20.83 -15.48
C SER A 224 19.68 -21.66 -16.74
N ARG A 225 18.74 -21.49 -17.66
CA ARG A 225 18.75 -22.18 -18.95
C ARG A 225 19.15 -21.25 -20.09
N PRO A 226 20.42 -21.27 -20.55
CA PRO A 226 20.94 -20.30 -21.53
C PRO A 226 20.26 -20.40 -22.91
N ASP A 227 19.70 -21.56 -23.23
CA ASP A 227 18.93 -21.87 -24.44
C ASP A 227 17.54 -21.24 -24.45
N THR A 228 17.00 -20.86 -23.29
CA THR A 228 15.65 -20.27 -23.18
C THR A 228 15.55 -18.80 -23.62
N GLY A 229 16.48 -18.27 -24.43
CA GLY A 229 16.38 -16.94 -25.06
C GLY A 229 15.91 -15.81 -24.12
N ARG A 230 14.97 -14.97 -24.58
CA ARG A 230 14.30 -13.94 -23.75
C ARG A 230 13.17 -14.50 -22.87
N GLY A 231 13.19 -15.80 -22.59
CA GLY A 231 12.15 -16.50 -21.84
C GLY A 231 11.97 -15.88 -20.46
N ARG A 232 10.71 -15.66 -20.07
CA ARG A 232 10.37 -15.24 -18.71
C ARG A 232 10.30 -16.47 -17.82
N VAL A 233 10.91 -16.36 -16.65
CA VAL A 233 10.81 -17.37 -15.60
C VAL A 233 9.75 -16.93 -14.61
N LEU A 234 8.91 -17.88 -14.23
CA LEU A 234 7.81 -17.67 -13.30
C LEU A 234 7.90 -18.71 -12.20
N ALA A 235 7.56 -18.29 -10.99
CA ALA A 235 7.59 -19.14 -9.82
C ALA A 235 6.31 -18.93 -9.00
N ALA A 236 5.82 -20.00 -8.40
CA ALA A 236 4.67 -19.98 -7.53
C ALA A 236 4.85 -20.97 -6.39
N PHE A 237 4.61 -20.53 -5.16
CA PHE A 237 4.62 -21.46 -4.03
C PHE A 237 3.32 -22.25 -3.96
N THR A 238 3.45 -23.49 -3.50
CA THR A 238 2.31 -24.29 -3.04
C THR A 238 1.66 -23.65 -1.81
N THR A 239 0.44 -24.06 -1.50
CA THR A 239 -0.37 -23.49 -0.39
C THR A 239 0.31 -23.50 0.97
N TRP A 240 1.24 -24.42 1.21
CA TRP A 240 2.00 -24.53 2.47
C TRP A 240 3.41 -23.95 2.41
N GLY A 241 3.82 -23.37 1.28
CA GLY A 241 5.18 -22.83 1.12
C GLY A 241 6.31 -23.86 1.10
N ALA A 242 6.03 -25.16 1.27
CA ALA A 242 7.02 -26.24 1.29
C ALA A 242 7.59 -26.61 -0.09
N SER A 243 6.98 -26.14 -1.17
CA SER A 243 7.40 -26.40 -2.55
C SER A 243 7.13 -25.19 -3.44
N VAL A 244 7.96 -25.04 -4.48
CA VAL A 244 7.85 -24.00 -5.50
C VAL A 244 7.72 -24.65 -6.87
N LEU A 245 6.67 -24.28 -7.59
CA LEU A 245 6.52 -24.59 -9.01
C LEU A 245 7.26 -23.52 -9.81
N VAL A 246 8.11 -23.96 -10.74
CA VAL A 246 8.84 -23.08 -11.64
C VAL A 246 8.44 -23.42 -13.08
N SER A 247 8.17 -22.37 -13.84
CA SER A 247 8.09 -22.41 -15.30
C SER A 247 9.32 -21.72 -15.87
N ALA A 248 10.05 -22.42 -16.72
CA ALA A 248 11.15 -21.86 -17.50
C ALA A 248 10.95 -22.26 -18.96
N GLY A 249 10.82 -21.30 -19.87
CA GLY A 249 10.72 -21.61 -21.30
C GLY A 249 10.76 -20.39 -22.22
N ALA A 250 11.52 -20.51 -23.30
CA ALA A 250 11.25 -19.82 -24.56
C ALA A 250 11.04 -20.78 -25.74
N GLU A 251 11.05 -22.10 -25.50
CA GLU A 251 10.85 -23.11 -26.54
C GLU A 251 9.39 -23.57 -26.61
N PRO A 252 8.94 -24.08 -27.78
CA PRO A 252 7.67 -24.79 -27.90
C PRO A 252 7.70 -26.07 -27.05
N GLY A 253 7.00 -26.04 -25.91
CA GLY A 253 6.99 -27.12 -24.93
C GLY A 253 7.59 -26.65 -23.61
N CYS A 254 6.81 -25.92 -22.85
CA CYS A 254 7.24 -25.42 -21.56
C CYS A 254 7.15 -26.48 -20.50
N THR A 255 8.25 -26.67 -19.78
CA THR A 255 8.31 -27.61 -18.67
C THR A 255 7.93 -26.91 -17.38
N LEU A 256 6.81 -27.31 -16.78
CA LEU A 256 6.50 -27.00 -15.39
C LEU A 256 7.23 -28.02 -14.50
N ARG A 257 7.91 -27.50 -13.48
CA ARG A 257 8.73 -28.29 -12.57
C ARG A 257 8.40 -27.93 -11.13
N LEU A 258 8.11 -28.93 -10.32
CA LEU A 258 7.85 -28.76 -8.89
C LEU A 258 9.10 -29.12 -8.08
N TYR A 259 9.60 -28.16 -7.29
CA TYR A 259 10.76 -28.34 -6.42
C TYR A 259 10.34 -28.31 -4.95
N ARG A 260 10.81 -29.27 -4.15
CA ARG A 260 10.60 -29.31 -2.69
C ARG A 260 11.73 -28.58 -1.99
N LEU A 261 11.39 -27.76 -0.99
CA LEU A 261 12.35 -26.87 -0.30
C LEU A 261 12.93 -27.46 0.98
N GLU A 262 12.23 -28.41 1.62
CA GLU A 262 12.63 -28.99 2.90
C GLU A 262 13.64 -30.14 2.77
N GLN A 263 14.01 -30.51 1.55
CA GLN A 263 15.01 -31.54 1.32
C GLN A 263 16.40 -30.91 1.20
N PRO A 264 17.44 -31.51 1.81
CA PRO A 264 18.80 -30.96 1.85
C PRO A 264 19.47 -30.83 0.47
N ALA A 265 18.84 -31.33 -0.58
CA ALA A 265 19.09 -30.98 -1.97
C ALA A 265 17.73 -30.80 -2.67
N PRO A 266 17.59 -29.85 -3.62
CA PRO A 266 16.38 -29.77 -4.43
C PRO A 266 16.19 -31.12 -5.11
N ALA A 267 15.08 -31.80 -4.77
CA ALA A 267 14.72 -33.05 -5.41
C ALA A 267 14.67 -32.88 -6.92
N ASP A 268 14.97 -33.95 -7.67
CA ASP A 268 14.71 -33.96 -9.10
C ASP A 268 13.29 -33.45 -9.35
N PRO A 269 13.13 -32.45 -10.24
CA PRO A 269 11.84 -31.82 -10.44
C PRO A 269 10.84 -32.87 -10.90
N VAL A 270 9.68 -32.90 -10.28
CA VAL A 270 8.57 -33.70 -10.81
C VAL A 270 8.09 -33.01 -12.09
N ALA A 271 8.32 -33.66 -13.23
CA ALA A 271 7.80 -33.21 -14.51
C ALA A 271 6.28 -33.30 -14.48
N VAL A 272 5.61 -32.17 -14.71
CA VAL A 272 4.16 -32.15 -14.90
C VAL A 272 3.91 -32.19 -16.41
N ASP A 273 3.85 -33.40 -16.96
CA ASP A 273 3.57 -33.59 -18.38
C ASP A 273 2.10 -33.31 -18.70
N GLY A 274 1.87 -32.27 -19.50
CA GLY A 274 0.57 -31.91 -20.03
C GLY A 274 0.73 -30.98 -21.23
N PRO A 275 -0.16 -31.02 -22.24
CA PRO A 275 -0.07 -30.16 -23.41
C PRO A 275 -0.38 -28.71 -23.00
N VAL A 276 0.62 -27.95 -22.57
CA VAL A 276 0.52 -26.50 -22.48
C VAL A 276 0.92 -25.97 -23.85
N ALA A 277 -0.09 -25.63 -24.66
CA ALA A 277 0.11 -25.35 -26.08
C ALA A 277 1.15 -24.25 -26.35
N ARG A 278 1.32 -23.27 -25.42
CA ARG A 278 2.36 -22.21 -25.39
C ARG A 278 2.51 -21.67 -23.96
N CYS A 279 3.72 -21.48 -23.43
CA CYS A 279 3.95 -20.77 -22.15
C CYS A 279 4.71 -19.48 -22.36
N SER A 280 4.03 -18.49 -22.90
CA SER A 280 4.49 -17.12 -22.66
C SER A 280 4.37 -16.75 -21.18
N GLU A 281 3.49 -17.36 -20.39
CA GLU A 281 3.22 -16.91 -19.02
C GLU A 281 2.39 -17.92 -18.18
N VAL A 282 2.73 -18.08 -16.89
CA VAL A 282 2.17 -18.99 -15.85
C VAL A 282 1.95 -18.20 -14.56
N ALA A 283 0.70 -18.05 -14.10
CA ALA A 283 0.42 -17.53 -12.76
C ALA A 283 -0.04 -18.64 -11.79
N THR A 284 0.03 -18.29 -10.50
CA THR A 284 0.11 -19.11 -9.29
C THR A 284 -0.65 -20.43 -9.31
N LEU A 285 0.11 -21.51 -9.08
CA LEU A 285 -0.40 -22.85 -8.87
C LEU A 285 -0.87 -23.03 -7.43
N GLY A 286 -2.13 -22.71 -7.16
CA GLY A 286 -2.76 -23.15 -5.91
C GLY A 286 -2.97 -24.66 -5.99
N LEU A 287 -2.02 -25.45 -5.48
CA LEU A 287 -2.22 -26.87 -5.16
C LEU A 287 -2.68 -26.94 -3.72
N ARG A 288 -3.92 -27.35 -3.48
CA ARG A 288 -4.31 -27.86 -2.17
C ARG A 288 -3.91 -29.34 -2.16
N PRO A 289 -2.88 -29.76 -1.40
CA PRO A 289 -2.45 -31.15 -1.45
C PRO A 289 -3.58 -32.07 -0.97
N SER A 290 -3.64 -33.24 -1.60
CA SER A 290 -4.35 -34.39 -1.05
C SER A 290 -3.90 -34.60 0.40
N PRO A 291 -4.81 -34.90 1.33
CA PRO A 291 -4.45 -35.09 2.73
C PRO A 291 -3.34 -36.12 2.89
N GLU A 292 -2.45 -35.81 3.83
CA GLU A 292 -1.38 -36.67 4.34
C GLU A 292 -1.98 -38.02 4.78
N PRO A 293 -1.31 -39.16 4.55
CA PRO A 293 -1.88 -40.49 4.85
C PRO A 293 -2.31 -40.66 6.32
N ASP A 294 -1.73 -39.89 7.25
CA ASP A 294 -1.99 -39.98 8.69
C ASP A 294 -2.85 -38.84 9.26
N ARG A 295 -3.26 -37.86 8.42
CA ARG A 295 -4.23 -36.83 8.82
C ARG A 295 -5.52 -37.05 8.06
N PRO A 296 -6.64 -37.40 8.74
CA PRO A 296 -7.90 -37.60 8.05
C PRO A 296 -8.24 -36.34 7.27
N ALA A 297 -8.47 -36.52 5.96
CA ALA A 297 -9.08 -35.52 5.11
C ALA A 297 -10.21 -34.83 5.88
N VAL A 298 -10.21 -33.49 5.93
CA VAL A 298 -11.47 -32.81 6.20
C VAL A 298 -12.40 -33.22 5.05
N ALA A 299 -13.30 -34.16 5.34
CA ALA A 299 -14.09 -34.84 4.34
C ALA A 299 -14.86 -33.78 3.51
N GLY A 300 -14.60 -33.75 2.20
CA GLY A 300 -15.38 -32.97 1.25
C GLY A 300 -14.70 -31.75 0.61
N VAL A 301 -13.41 -31.47 0.86
CA VAL A 301 -12.70 -30.39 0.15
C VAL A 301 -11.61 -30.94 -0.76
N PRO A 302 -11.77 -30.87 -2.08
CA PRO A 302 -10.84 -31.48 -3.02
C PRO A 302 -9.62 -30.63 -3.37
N PRO A 303 -8.57 -31.28 -3.89
CA PRO A 303 -7.43 -30.59 -4.45
C PRO A 303 -7.87 -29.75 -5.66
N MET A 304 -7.81 -28.43 -5.50
CA MET A 304 -7.90 -27.51 -6.63
C MET A 304 -6.51 -27.36 -7.23
N LEU A 305 -6.45 -27.36 -8.56
CA LEU A 305 -5.29 -26.98 -9.36
C LEU A 305 -5.73 -25.76 -10.16
N LEU A 306 -5.18 -24.61 -9.80
CA LEU A 306 -5.36 -23.37 -10.55
C LEU A 306 -4.15 -23.21 -11.48
N VAL A 307 -4.36 -23.24 -12.79
CA VAL A 307 -3.33 -22.87 -13.76
C VAL A 307 -3.80 -21.60 -14.46
N VAL A 308 -2.98 -20.56 -14.35
CA VAL A 308 -3.22 -19.28 -15.02
C VAL A 308 -2.27 -19.15 -16.19
N GLY A 309 -2.80 -18.99 -17.41
CA GLY A 309 -2.01 -18.74 -18.61
C GLY A 309 -2.35 -17.39 -19.23
N GLU A 310 -1.34 -16.68 -19.72
CA GLU A 310 -1.46 -15.39 -20.41
C GLU A 310 -1.00 -15.55 -21.88
N TYR A 311 -1.62 -14.77 -22.78
CA TYR A 311 -1.32 -14.80 -24.23
C TYR A 311 -1.14 -13.37 -24.74
N LEU A 312 0.11 -13.03 -25.08
CA LEU A 312 0.51 -11.76 -25.70
C LEU A 312 0.33 -10.54 -24.77
N GLY A 313 0.96 -10.59 -23.58
CA GLY A 313 1.03 -9.48 -22.63
C GLY A 313 -0.29 -9.16 -21.94
N ASN A 314 -1.17 -10.15 -21.92
CA ASN A 314 -2.57 -9.99 -21.65
C ASN A 314 -3.22 -11.28 -21.14
N ILE A 315 -3.77 -11.31 -19.92
CA ILE A 315 -4.41 -12.53 -19.42
C ILE A 315 -5.65 -12.70 -20.29
N ARG A 316 -5.91 -13.89 -20.84
CA ARG A 316 -7.14 -14.12 -21.63
C ARG A 316 -7.95 -15.30 -21.18
N ARG A 317 -7.36 -16.23 -20.42
CA ARG A 317 -8.02 -17.49 -20.08
C ARG A 317 -7.45 -18.15 -18.83
N LEU A 318 -8.29 -18.34 -17.81
CA LEU A 318 -8.01 -19.29 -16.72
C LEU A 318 -8.64 -20.64 -17.00
N SER A 319 -7.98 -21.73 -16.61
CA SER A 319 -8.56 -23.08 -16.64
C SER A 319 -8.31 -23.79 -15.32
N PHE A 320 -9.40 -24.22 -14.68
CA PHE A 320 -9.38 -24.95 -13.41
C PHE A 320 -9.39 -26.45 -13.71
N ARG A 321 -8.43 -27.21 -13.17
CA ARG A 321 -8.44 -28.67 -13.29
C ARG A 321 -8.23 -29.33 -11.93
N GLY A 322 -9.12 -29.03 -10.99
CA GLY A 322 -9.22 -29.74 -9.72
C GLY A 322 -10.08 -31.00 -9.86
N GLY A 323 -9.63 -32.11 -9.28
CA GLY A 323 -10.47 -33.28 -9.06
C GLY A 323 -11.50 -32.94 -7.98
N SER A 324 -12.62 -32.32 -8.38
CA SER A 324 -13.84 -32.02 -7.63
C SER A 324 -14.04 -30.63 -7.01
N LEU A 325 -13.62 -29.53 -7.65
CA LEU A 325 -14.57 -28.38 -7.66
C LEU A 325 -15.94 -28.99 -7.99
N GLY A 326 -16.99 -28.74 -7.18
CA GLY A 326 -18.33 -29.34 -7.33
C GLY A 326 -19.03 -29.06 -8.67
N VAL A 327 -18.27 -28.60 -9.65
CA VAL A 327 -18.55 -28.52 -11.07
C VAL A 327 -18.44 -29.94 -11.64
N ARG A 328 -19.57 -30.66 -11.70
CA ARG A 328 -19.77 -31.88 -12.51
C ARG A 328 -19.75 -31.60 -14.03
N SER A 329 -19.05 -30.57 -14.48
CA SER A 329 -18.90 -30.24 -15.90
C SER A 329 -17.66 -30.94 -16.42
N ALA A 330 -17.82 -31.69 -17.52
CA ALA A 330 -16.70 -32.24 -18.27
C ALA A 330 -15.79 -31.15 -18.87
N GLU A 331 -16.27 -29.90 -18.92
CA GLU A 331 -15.52 -28.74 -19.42
C GLU A 331 -15.03 -27.86 -18.26
N PRO A 332 -13.72 -27.55 -18.19
CA PRO A 332 -13.16 -26.60 -17.23
C PRO A 332 -13.85 -25.25 -17.32
N ALA A 333 -14.24 -24.69 -16.17
CA ALA A 333 -14.66 -23.29 -16.11
C ALA A 333 -13.55 -22.43 -16.72
N THR A 334 -13.94 -21.62 -17.70
CA THR A 334 -13.04 -20.69 -18.38
C THR A 334 -13.40 -19.29 -17.94
N ILE A 335 -12.45 -18.57 -17.33
CA ILE A 335 -12.62 -17.13 -17.08
C ILE A 335 -11.89 -16.38 -18.18
N ALA A 336 -12.62 -15.57 -18.92
CA ALA A 336 -12.05 -14.67 -19.92
C ALA A 336 -11.45 -13.45 -19.23
N PHE A 337 -10.34 -12.98 -19.77
CA PHE A 337 -9.65 -11.79 -19.31
C PHE A 337 -9.43 -10.84 -20.47
N GLY A 338 -9.53 -9.55 -20.16
CA GLY A 338 -9.20 -8.47 -21.09
C GLY A 338 -7.69 -8.41 -21.29
N PRO A 339 -7.24 -7.70 -22.34
CA PRO A 339 -5.83 -7.59 -22.60
C PRO A 339 -5.07 -7.16 -21.34
N ASP A 340 -5.31 -5.97 -20.84
CA ASP A 340 -4.47 -5.43 -19.76
C ASP A 340 -4.81 -6.00 -18.35
N ASP A 341 -5.57 -7.09 -18.27
CA ASP A 341 -5.93 -7.71 -17.01
C ASP A 341 -4.72 -8.44 -16.39
N LYS A 342 -4.52 -8.26 -15.09
CA LYS A 342 -3.50 -8.91 -14.26
C LYS A 342 -4.15 -9.58 -13.07
N VAL A 343 -3.90 -10.87 -12.86
CA VAL A 343 -4.38 -11.60 -11.70
C VAL A 343 -3.51 -11.22 -10.51
N LEU A 344 -4.12 -10.61 -9.50
CA LEU A 344 -3.47 -10.16 -8.27
C LEU A 344 -3.44 -11.23 -7.19
N GLY A 345 -4.37 -12.18 -7.24
CA GLY A 345 -4.50 -13.23 -6.23
C GLY A 345 -5.85 -13.94 -6.29
N TRP A 346 -6.03 -14.88 -5.36
CA TRP A 346 -7.22 -15.68 -5.14
C TRP A 346 -7.66 -15.54 -3.69
N ASP A 347 -8.96 -15.50 -3.43
CA ASP A 347 -9.48 -15.28 -2.08
C ASP A 347 -9.53 -16.54 -1.20
N GLY A 348 -9.01 -17.67 -1.70
CA GLY A 348 -9.05 -18.95 -0.98
C GLY A 348 -10.36 -19.73 -1.14
N SER A 349 -11.35 -19.16 -1.83
CA SER A 349 -12.67 -19.74 -2.01
C SER A 349 -13.04 -19.80 -3.50
N ASP A 350 -13.81 -18.84 -3.99
CA ASP A 350 -14.47 -18.88 -5.29
C ASP A 350 -14.22 -17.64 -6.13
N ALA A 351 -13.32 -16.73 -5.75
CA ALA A 351 -13.07 -15.54 -6.54
C ALA A 351 -11.60 -15.14 -6.65
N LEU A 352 -11.33 -14.45 -7.75
CA LEU A 352 -10.02 -13.93 -8.12
C LEU A 352 -10.04 -12.42 -8.10
N TYR A 353 -8.92 -11.84 -7.71
CA TYR A 353 -8.70 -10.41 -7.82
C TYR A 353 -7.96 -10.11 -9.11
N VAL A 354 -8.54 -9.25 -9.94
CA VAL A 354 -8.04 -8.93 -11.27
C VAL A 354 -7.90 -7.42 -11.38
N ALA A 355 -6.67 -6.93 -11.54
CA ALA A 355 -6.41 -5.54 -11.90
C ALA A 355 -6.52 -5.37 -13.41
N SER A 356 -7.23 -4.35 -13.86
CA SER A 356 -7.16 -3.81 -15.22
C SER A 356 -6.40 -2.47 -15.21
N THR A 357 -6.42 -1.73 -16.31
CA THR A 357 -5.80 -0.39 -16.39
C THR A 357 -6.43 0.65 -15.46
N SER A 358 -7.67 0.44 -15.01
CA SER A 358 -8.44 1.44 -14.26
C SER A 358 -9.17 0.91 -13.04
N GLU A 359 -9.17 -0.39 -12.78
CA GLU A 359 -9.84 -0.95 -11.61
C GLU A 359 -9.26 -2.28 -11.14
N VAL A 360 -9.59 -2.66 -9.90
CA VAL A 360 -9.45 -4.02 -9.39
C VAL A 360 -10.84 -4.58 -9.21
N THR A 361 -11.07 -5.76 -9.79
CA THR A 361 -12.34 -6.47 -9.72
C THR A 361 -12.15 -7.79 -8.99
N ARG A 362 -13.08 -8.13 -8.09
CA ARG A 362 -13.27 -9.49 -7.60
C ARG A 362 -14.17 -10.20 -8.59
N ARG A 363 -13.65 -11.21 -9.29
CA ARG A 363 -14.38 -12.04 -10.26
C ARG A 363 -14.59 -13.43 -9.70
N SER A 364 -15.84 -13.90 -9.61
CA SER A 364 -16.07 -15.30 -9.23
C SER A 364 -15.54 -16.25 -10.31
N VAL A 365 -15.15 -17.43 -9.88
CA VAL A 365 -14.62 -18.52 -10.71
C VAL A 365 -15.65 -19.00 -11.74
N ASP A 366 -16.94 -18.82 -11.45
CA ASP A 366 -18.03 -19.11 -12.39
C ASP A 366 -18.21 -18.04 -13.48
N GLY A 367 -17.48 -16.92 -13.39
CA GLY A 367 -17.54 -15.78 -14.31
C GLY A 367 -18.80 -14.92 -14.19
N ARG A 368 -19.70 -15.18 -13.23
CA ARG A 368 -21.02 -14.54 -13.15
C ARG A 368 -21.04 -13.30 -12.27
N SER A 369 -20.20 -13.23 -11.25
CA SER A 369 -20.12 -12.07 -10.37
C SER A 369 -18.82 -11.31 -10.56
N LEU A 370 -18.97 -10.00 -10.79
CA LEU A 370 -17.88 -9.05 -10.88
C LEU A 370 -18.21 -7.91 -9.92
N THR A 371 -17.36 -7.74 -8.91
CA THR A 371 -17.48 -6.63 -7.96
C THR A 371 -16.24 -5.77 -8.09
N THR A 372 -16.42 -4.51 -8.52
CA THR A 372 -15.32 -3.54 -8.50
C THR A 372 -14.95 -3.27 -7.04
N MET A 373 -13.71 -3.57 -6.69
CA MET A 373 -13.14 -3.38 -5.35
C MET A 373 -12.46 -2.02 -5.23
N VAL A 374 -11.72 -1.63 -6.27
CA VAL A 374 -10.89 -0.41 -6.31
C VAL A 374 -10.93 0.18 -7.71
N ARG A 375 -10.91 1.49 -7.82
CA ARG A 375 -10.73 2.23 -9.07
C ARG A 375 -9.48 3.10 -9.00
N PHE A 376 -8.85 3.26 -10.14
CA PHE A 376 -7.66 4.08 -10.35
C PHE A 376 -7.95 5.19 -11.36
N PRO A 377 -7.32 6.36 -11.22
CA PRO A 377 -7.21 7.29 -12.34
C PRO A 377 -6.45 6.60 -13.48
N SER A 378 -6.97 6.68 -14.70
CA SER A 378 -6.36 6.05 -15.88
C SER A 378 -4.88 6.43 -16.02
N GLY A 379 -3.99 5.43 -16.08
CA GLY A 379 -2.55 5.64 -16.28
C GLY A 379 -1.77 6.15 -15.05
N ALA A 380 -2.41 6.38 -13.91
CA ALA A 380 -1.74 6.89 -12.71
C ALA A 380 -1.09 5.80 -11.85
N VAL A 381 -1.52 4.54 -12.01
CA VAL A 381 -1.12 3.41 -11.16
C VAL A 381 -0.62 2.26 -12.03
N GLY A 382 0.60 1.80 -11.77
CA GLY A 382 1.21 0.64 -12.41
C GLY A 382 1.66 -0.40 -11.38
N GLY A 383 1.83 -1.66 -11.78
CA GLY A 383 2.39 -2.69 -10.90
C GLY A 383 1.61 -2.91 -9.60
N PHE A 384 0.29 -2.80 -9.65
CA PHE A 384 -0.56 -2.97 -8.47
C PHE A 384 -0.52 -4.42 -7.96
N GLN A 385 -0.39 -4.57 -6.65
CA GLN A 385 -0.35 -5.84 -5.93
C GLN A 385 -1.17 -5.71 -4.65
N LEU A 386 -1.82 -6.80 -4.24
CA LEU A 386 -2.52 -6.90 -2.95
C LEU A 386 -1.77 -7.83 -1.99
N ALA A 387 -1.87 -7.53 -0.69
CA ALA A 387 -1.52 -8.45 0.37
C ALA A 387 -2.62 -9.53 0.46
N ALA A 388 -2.37 -10.68 -0.17
CA ALA A 388 -3.37 -11.71 -0.45
C ALA A 388 -4.12 -12.20 0.80
N ASP A 389 -3.50 -12.23 1.98
CA ASP A 389 -4.13 -12.71 3.21
C ASP A 389 -5.12 -11.69 3.81
N LEU A 390 -5.00 -10.43 3.39
CA LEU A 390 -5.81 -9.33 3.92
C LEU A 390 -7.06 -9.10 3.07
N VAL A 391 -6.99 -9.37 1.76
CA VAL A 391 -8.08 -9.05 0.81
C VAL A 391 -9.40 -9.75 1.14
N PRO A 392 -9.45 -11.05 1.49
CA PRO A 392 -10.70 -11.73 1.81
C PRO A 392 -11.41 -11.14 3.04
N ARG A 393 -10.65 -10.46 3.91
CA ARG A 393 -11.15 -9.80 5.13
C ARG A 393 -11.36 -8.30 4.93
N SER A 394 -11.17 -7.81 3.70
CA SER A 394 -11.28 -6.40 3.40
C SER A 394 -12.71 -6.01 3.05
N THR A 395 -13.13 -4.83 3.52
CA THR A 395 -14.39 -4.21 3.13
C THR A 395 -14.09 -3.00 2.24
N PRO A 396 -14.79 -2.85 1.10
CA PRO A 396 -14.71 -1.64 0.30
C PRO A 396 -15.06 -0.41 1.15
N LEU A 397 -14.22 0.61 1.09
CA LEU A 397 -14.41 1.90 1.76
C LEU A 397 -14.70 2.96 0.70
N ASP A 398 -15.94 3.44 0.69
CA ASP A 398 -16.28 4.63 -0.08
C ASP A 398 -15.79 5.88 0.66
N VAL A 399 -14.61 6.37 0.26
CA VAL A 399 -13.95 7.53 0.88
C VAL A 399 -14.78 8.81 0.65
N ASP A 400 -15.48 8.91 -0.48
CA ASP A 400 -16.33 10.06 -0.78
C ASP A 400 -17.58 10.06 0.12
N ALA A 401 -18.15 8.87 0.38
CA ALA A 401 -19.22 8.73 1.37
C ALA A 401 -18.73 8.98 2.81
N ALA A 402 -17.46 8.71 3.12
CA ALA A 402 -16.90 9.00 4.45
C ALA A 402 -16.67 10.51 4.69
N LEU A 403 -16.57 11.31 3.62
CA LEU A 403 -16.35 12.76 3.67
C LEU A 403 -17.65 13.60 3.68
N LEU A 404 -18.85 12.99 3.64
CA LEU A 404 -20.15 13.69 3.67
C LEU A 404 -21.27 12.89 4.40
N PRO A 405 -22.19 13.50 5.16
CA PRO A 405 -22.05 14.62 6.10
C PRO A 405 -21.65 14.09 7.49
N LEU A 406 -21.16 14.97 8.38
CA LEU A 406 -21.22 14.75 9.83
C LEU A 406 -22.56 14.10 10.16
N SER A 407 -22.56 12.87 10.72
CA SER A 407 -23.78 12.15 11.13
C SER A 407 -24.79 13.15 11.71
N PRO A 408 -26.11 13.00 11.52
CA PRO A 408 -27.11 13.98 11.98
C PRO A 408 -26.90 14.42 13.43
N LEU A 409 -26.37 13.52 14.28
CA LEU A 409 -25.95 13.80 15.65
C LEU A 409 -24.75 14.77 15.76
N ARG A 410 -23.71 14.61 14.94
CA ARG A 410 -22.56 15.53 14.88
C ARG A 410 -22.93 16.87 14.25
N THR A 411 -23.76 16.90 13.21
CA THR A 411 -24.30 18.15 12.65
C THR A 411 -25.16 18.86 13.69
N ALA A 412 -26.06 18.14 14.37
CA ALA A 412 -26.85 18.68 15.47
C ALA A 412 -25.97 19.19 16.62
N ALA A 413 -24.90 18.48 17.00
CA ALA A 413 -23.98 18.91 18.04
C ALA A 413 -23.24 20.20 17.66
N VAL A 414 -22.75 20.32 16.43
CA VAL A 414 -22.12 21.56 15.93
C VAL A 414 -23.14 22.70 15.89
N ILE A 415 -24.36 22.45 15.40
CA ILE A 415 -25.45 23.45 15.37
C ILE A 415 -25.82 23.90 16.79
N LEU A 416 -26.02 22.97 17.73
CA LEU A 416 -26.34 23.26 19.13
C LEU A 416 -25.22 24.05 19.80
N LEU A 417 -23.96 23.73 19.50
CA LEU A 417 -22.81 24.45 20.03
C LEU A 417 -22.74 25.88 19.46
N VAL A 418 -22.98 26.08 18.16
CA VAL A 418 -23.07 27.41 17.53
C VAL A 418 -24.23 28.21 18.12
N LEU A 419 -25.41 27.60 18.30
CA LEU A 419 -26.58 28.24 18.90
C LEU A 419 -26.34 28.58 20.38
N GLY A 420 -25.68 27.71 21.13
CA GLY A 420 -25.31 27.95 22.52
C GLY A 420 -24.36 29.14 22.68
N VAL A 421 -23.35 29.25 21.81
CA VAL A 421 -22.44 30.40 21.77
C VAL A 421 -23.21 31.68 21.39
N ALA A 422 -24.10 31.64 20.40
CA ALA A 422 -24.91 32.78 20.01
C ALA A 422 -25.83 33.26 21.15
N ALA A 423 -26.51 32.34 21.84
CA ALA A 423 -27.36 32.64 22.98
C ALA A 423 -26.56 33.27 24.14
N LEU A 424 -25.38 32.76 24.43
CA LEU A 424 -24.48 33.32 25.44
C LEU A 424 -24.07 34.77 25.11
N VAL A 425 -23.73 35.05 23.84
CA VAL A 425 -23.40 36.40 23.38
C VAL A 425 -24.58 37.36 23.56
N VAL A 426 -25.78 36.93 23.18
CA VAL A 426 -27.02 37.74 23.36
C VAL A 426 -27.27 38.03 24.84
N LEU A 427 -27.14 37.03 25.70
CA LEU A 427 -27.33 37.19 27.15
C LEU A 427 -26.33 38.20 27.75
N VAL A 428 -25.06 38.13 27.36
CA VAL A 428 -24.03 39.09 27.80
C VAL A 428 -24.34 40.52 27.35
N VAL A 429 -24.85 40.70 26.13
CA VAL A 429 -25.26 42.01 25.60
C VAL A 429 -26.44 42.58 26.39
N LEU A 430 -27.45 41.74 26.70
CA LEU A 430 -28.62 42.14 27.48
C LEU A 430 -28.25 42.54 28.92
N LEU A 431 -27.40 41.75 29.58
CA LEU A 431 -26.92 42.06 30.94
C LEU A 431 -26.14 43.37 30.98
N ARG A 432 -25.33 43.66 29.95
CA ARG A 432 -24.62 44.94 29.82
C ARG A 432 -25.58 46.11 29.61
N ARG A 433 -26.65 45.93 28.84
CA ARG A 433 -27.67 46.98 28.66
C ARG A 433 -28.40 47.29 29.97
N ARG A 434 -28.80 46.27 30.74
CA ARG A 434 -29.46 46.46 32.04
C ARG A 434 -28.59 47.24 33.04
N ARG A 435 -27.30 46.90 33.16
CA ARG A 435 -26.40 47.64 34.06
C ARG A 435 -26.30 49.12 33.70
N ARG A 436 -26.21 49.45 32.41
CA ARG A 436 -26.18 50.86 31.95
C ARG A 436 -27.48 51.64 32.21
N ALA A 437 -28.60 50.95 32.34
CA ALA A 437 -29.89 51.57 32.64
C ALA A 437 -30.07 51.81 34.14
N ALA A 438 -29.42 51.02 35.01
CA ALA A 438 -29.45 51.21 36.46
C ALA A 438 -28.48 52.30 36.95
N ASP A 439 -27.43 52.59 36.18
CA ASP A 439 -26.47 53.67 36.47
C ASP A 439 -26.95 55.06 35.96
N ARG A 440 -28.14 55.13 35.35
CA ARG A 440 -28.79 56.38 34.93
C ARG A 440 -29.98 56.63 35.84
#